data_AF-A0A9X0FH81-F1
#
_entry.id   AF-A0A9X0FH81-F1
#
_cell.length_a   1.000
_cell.length_b   1.000
_cell.length_c   1.000
_cell.angle_alpha   90.00
_cell.angle_beta   90.00
_cell.angle_gamma   90.00
#
_symmetry.space_group_name_H-M   'P 1'
#
loop_
_entity.id
_entity.type
_entity.pdbx_description
1 polymer ?
#
loop_
_entity_poly.entity_id
_entity_poly.type
_entity_poly.pdbx_seq_one_letter_code
_entity_poly.pdbx_strand_id
1 'polypeptide(L)'
;MMFQATLDSVAFQLSDAKDTTRFAIGQLSQISGLTWRSEAGRAFAAQVGELSGRLQVLAGVLVDAEAYLAVATNEIHALEAQINEQRMAS
;
A
#
# COMPACT_ATOMS: atom_id res chain seq x y z
N MET A 1 11.63 19.61 -9.83
CA MET A 1 11.10 19.05 -11.09
C MET A 1 9.73 18.44 -10.81
N MET A 2 8.71 18.73 -11.62
CA MET A 2 7.32 18.31 -11.37
C MET A 2 7.18 16.79 -11.15
N PHE A 3 8.05 16.01 -11.80
CA PHE A 3 8.07 14.56 -11.75
C PHE A 3 8.49 13.98 -10.38
N GLN A 4 9.52 14.55 -9.73
CA GLN A 4 9.92 14.14 -8.38
C GLN A 4 8.79 14.36 -7.38
N ALA A 5 8.12 15.51 -7.45
CA ALA A 5 6.98 15.80 -6.59
C ALA A 5 5.81 14.82 -6.80
N THR A 6 5.61 14.33 -8.03
CA THR A 6 4.63 13.28 -8.31
C THR A 6 5.02 11.94 -7.68
N LEU A 7 6.28 11.51 -7.80
CA LEU A 7 6.77 10.27 -7.18
C LEU A 7 6.65 10.33 -5.65
N ASP A 8 7.05 11.44 -5.05
CA ASP A 8 6.97 11.67 -3.60
C ASP A 8 5.50 11.61 -3.12
N SER A 9 4.58 12.21 -3.89
CA SER A 9 3.14 12.16 -3.60
C SER A 9 2.58 10.74 -3.69
N VAL A 10 2.95 9.97 -4.72
CA VAL A 10 2.52 8.58 -4.87
C VAL A 10 3.09 7.71 -3.75
N ALA A 11 4.36 7.91 -3.37
CA ALA A 11 4.97 7.20 -2.25
C ALA A 11 4.23 7.46 -0.94
N PHE A 12 3.88 8.73 -0.68
CA PHE A 12 3.08 9.11 0.48
C PHE A 12 1.70 8.44 0.47
N GLN A 13 1.00 8.46 -0.67
CA GLN A 13 -0.32 7.85 -0.81
C GLN A 13 -0.28 6.32 -0.62
N LEU A 14 0.75 5.64 -1.12
CA LEU A 14 0.91 4.19 -0.91
C LEU A 14 1.15 3.86 0.57
N SER A 15 2.00 4.64 1.24
CA SER A 15 2.26 4.46 2.67
C SER A 15 0.99 4.67 3.49
N ASP A 16 0.23 5.73 3.23
CA ASP A 16 -1.02 6.04 3.92
C ASP A 16 -2.08 4.94 3.69
N ALA A 17 -2.22 4.46 2.45
CA ALA A 17 -3.11 3.37 2.11
C ALA A 17 -2.74 2.06 2.85
N LYS A 18 -1.44 1.77 2.98
CA LYS A 18 -0.94 0.59 3.69
C LYS A 18 -1.25 0.68 5.19
N ASP A 19 -0.99 1.82 5.81
CA ASP A 19 -1.24 2.03 7.23
C ASP A 19 -2.73 1.98 7.56
N THR A 20 -3.55 2.63 6.72
CA THR A 20 -5.02 2.55 6.80
C THR A 20 -5.53 1.12 6.65
N THR A 21 -5.00 0.36 5.70
CA THR A 21 -5.38 -1.05 5.47
C THR A 21 -5.02 -1.92 6.67
N ARG A 22 -3.82 -1.76 7.24
CA ARG A 22 -3.39 -2.48 8.45
C ARG A 22 -4.26 -2.14 9.65
N PHE A 23 -4.60 -0.85 9.83
CA PHE A 23 -5.51 -0.42 10.87
C PHE A 23 -6.88 -1.09 10.73
N ALA A 24 -7.45 -1.10 9.52
CA ALA A 24 -8.73 -1.76 9.25
C ALA A 24 -8.69 -3.27 9.54
N ILE A 25 -7.62 -3.98 9.15
CA ILE A 25 -7.43 -5.40 9.49
C ILE A 25 -7.45 -5.60 11.02
N GLY A 26 -6.76 -4.73 11.77
CA GLY A 26 -6.76 -4.78 13.23
C GLY A 26 -8.15 -4.60 13.83
N GLN A 27 -8.92 -3.63 13.34
CA GLN A 27 -10.31 -3.40 13.78
C GLN A 27 -11.21 -4.62 13.48
N LEU A 28 -11.11 -5.19 12.28
CA LEU A 28 -11.87 -6.39 11.91
C LEU A 28 -11.46 -7.60 12.76
N SER A 29 -10.19 -7.75 13.10
CA SER A 29 -9.71 -8.81 13.99
C SER A 29 -10.36 -8.69 15.38
N GLN A 30 -10.49 -7.48 15.92
CA GLN A 30 -11.17 -7.24 17.20
C GLN A 30 -12.65 -7.64 17.13
N ILE A 31 -13.34 -7.27 16.05
CA ILE A 31 -14.74 -7.63 15.81
C ILE A 31 -14.91 -9.15 15.68
N SER A 32 -14.00 -9.81 14.96
CA SER A 32 -14.05 -11.27 14.75
C SER A 32 -13.88 -12.07 16.04
N GLY A 33 -13.16 -11.52 17.04
CA GLY A 33 -12.96 -12.14 18.35
C GLY A 33 -14.16 -12.06 19.28
N LEU A 34 -15.22 -11.31 18.92
CA LEU A 34 -16.44 -11.23 19.71
C LEU A 34 -17.25 -12.53 19.59
N THR A 35 -18.03 -12.84 20.64
CA THR A 35 -18.90 -14.03 20.64
C THR A 35 -20.22 -13.74 19.94
N TRP A 36 -20.53 -14.48 18.86
CA TRP A 36 -21.74 -14.32 18.06
C TRP A 36 -22.69 -15.51 18.21
N ARG A 37 -23.77 -15.33 18.99
CA ARG A 37 -24.70 -16.43 19.34
C ARG A 37 -25.85 -16.62 18.36
N SER A 38 -26.32 -15.54 17.73
CA SER A 38 -27.38 -15.61 16.72
C SER A 38 -26.83 -16.10 15.38
N GLU A 39 -27.71 -16.65 14.54
CA GLU A 39 -27.37 -17.01 13.16
C GLU A 39 -26.90 -15.78 12.36
N ALA A 40 -27.61 -14.65 12.49
CA ALA A 40 -27.23 -13.38 11.90
C ALA A 40 -25.83 -12.93 12.37
N GLY A 41 -25.50 -13.12 13.66
CA GLY A 41 -24.19 -12.79 14.20
C GLY A 41 -23.07 -13.67 13.61
N ARG A 42 -23.33 -14.98 13.44
CA ARG A 42 -22.36 -15.88 12.79
C ARG A 42 -22.15 -15.53 11.32
N ALA A 43 -23.21 -15.17 10.60
CA ALA A 43 -23.12 -14.71 9.21
C ALA A 43 -22.31 -13.41 9.10
N PHE A 44 -22.55 -12.46 10.00
CA PHE A 44 -21.76 -11.24 10.10
C PHE A 44 -20.27 -11.53 10.37
N ALA A 45 -19.96 -12.41 11.33
CA ALA A 45 -18.58 -12.80 11.63
C ALA A 45 -17.87 -13.43 10.43
N ALA A 46 -18.57 -14.26 9.64
CA ALA A 46 -18.03 -14.83 8.41
C ALA A 46 -17.70 -13.76 7.37
N GLN A 47 -18.59 -12.78 7.16
CA GLN A 47 -18.35 -11.66 6.24
C GLN A 47 -17.18 -10.77 6.71
N VAL A 48 -17.07 -10.53 8.01
CA VAL A 48 -15.92 -9.81 8.60
C VAL A 48 -14.61 -10.56 8.34
N GLY A 49 -14.62 -11.89 8.47
CA GLY A 49 -13.47 -12.74 8.16
C GLY A 49 -13.08 -12.67 6.68
N GLU A 50 -14.05 -12.75 5.76
CA GLU A 50 -13.82 -12.62 4.32
C GLU A 50 -13.22 -11.24 3.97
N LEU A 51 -13.79 -10.16 4.53
CA LEU A 51 -13.29 -8.81 4.34
C LEU A 51 -11.86 -8.66 4.86
N SER A 52 -11.56 -9.21 6.04
CA SER A 52 -10.21 -9.20 6.61
C SER A 52 -9.21 -9.91 5.68
N GLY A 53 -9.57 -11.07 5.12
CA GLY A 53 -8.74 -11.78 4.15
C GLY A 53 -8.49 -10.97 2.87
N ARG A 54 -9.51 -10.30 2.33
CA ARG A 54 -9.36 -9.40 1.17
C ARG A 54 -8.43 -8.22 1.47
N LEU A 55 -8.51 -7.64 2.66
CA LEU A 55 -7.63 -6.55 3.08
C LEU A 55 -6.19 -7.03 3.29
N GLN A 56 -5.96 -8.26 3.77
CA GLN A 56 -4.62 -8.84 3.85
C GLN A 56 -3.98 -8.99 2.46
N VAL A 57 -4.75 -9.42 1.47
CA VAL A 57 -4.28 -9.47 0.07
C VAL A 57 -3.95 -8.06 -0.44
N LEU A 58 -4.82 -7.08 -0.20
CA LEU A 58 -4.57 -5.69 -0.57
C LEU A 58 -3.30 -5.15 0.08
N ALA A 59 -3.05 -5.44 1.35
CA ALA A 59 -1.83 -5.03 2.04
C ALA A 59 -0.57 -5.59 1.37
N GLY A 60 -0.61 -6.83 0.85
CA GLY A 60 0.47 -7.40 0.05
C GLY A 60 0.69 -6.64 -1.26
N VAL A 61 -0.39 -6.37 -2.00
CA VAL A 61 -0.33 -5.60 -3.26
C VAL A 61 0.25 -4.19 -3.04
N LEU A 62 -0.09 -3.54 -1.92
CA LEU A 62 0.45 -2.22 -1.58
C LEU A 62 1.95 -2.27 -1.29
N VAL A 63 2.45 -3.31 -0.62
CA VAL A 63 3.89 -3.52 -0.40
C VAL A 63 4.63 -3.73 -1.72
N ASP A 64 4.06 -4.53 -2.62
CA ASP A 64 4.65 -4.73 -3.95
C ASP A 64 4.68 -3.42 -4.75
N ALA A 65 3.62 -2.62 -4.69
CA ALA A 65 3.55 -1.31 -5.34
C ALA A 65 4.61 -0.33 -4.80
N GLU A 66 4.86 -0.31 -3.49
CA GLU A 66 5.94 0.48 -2.89
C GLU A 66 7.32 0.04 -3.40
N ALA A 67 7.55 -1.27 -3.51
CA ALA A 67 8.80 -1.81 -4.03
C ALA A 67 9.02 -1.41 -5.51
N TYR A 68 7.99 -1.52 -6.34
CA TYR A 68 8.06 -1.09 -7.74
C TYR A 68 8.32 0.42 -7.86
N LEU A 69 7.66 1.24 -7.04
CA LEU A 69 7.89 2.69 -7.04
C LEU A 69 9.32 3.05 -6.64
N ALA A 70 9.90 2.33 -5.67
CA ALA A 70 11.29 2.53 -5.26
C ALA A 70 12.27 2.20 -6.39
N VAL A 71 12.03 1.09 -7.11
CA VAL A 71 12.83 0.73 -8.29
C VAL A 71 12.73 1.81 -9.37
N ALA A 72 11.51 2.23 -9.72
CA ALA A 72 11.30 3.25 -10.73
C ALA A 72 12.00 4.58 -10.36
N THR A 73 11.88 5.01 -9.09
CA THR A 73 12.54 6.22 -8.60
C THR A 73 14.06 6.17 -8.78
N ASN A 74 14.68 5.02 -8.46
CA ASN A 74 16.12 4.84 -8.64
C ASN A 74 16.54 4.87 -10.12
N GLU A 75 15.77 4.24 -11.01
CA GLU A 75 16.01 4.27 -12.45
C GLU A 75 15.96 5.70 -13.00
N ILE A 76 14.99 6.48 -12.54
CA ILE A 76 14.81 7.88 -12.92
C ILE A 76 16.01 8.71 -12.46
N HIS A 77 16.46 8.57 -11.21
CA HIS A 77 17.65 9.29 -10.72
C HIS A 77 18.92 8.90 -11.49
N ALA A 78 19.06 7.63 -11.87
CA ALA A 78 20.18 7.18 -12.69
C ALA A 78 20.16 7.82 -14.09
N LEU A 79 18.98 7.90 -14.72
CA LEU A 79 18.82 8.56 -16.02
C LEU A 79 19.09 10.07 -15.93
N GLU A 80 18.62 10.75 -14.87
CA GLU A 80 18.89 12.16 -14.64
C GLU A 80 20.40 12.43 -14.47
N ALA A 81 21.11 11.57 -13.74
CA ALA A 81 22.56 11.65 -13.59
C ALA A 81 23.28 11.49 -14.94
N GLN A 82 22.92 10.49 -15.74
CA GLN A 82 23.50 10.27 -17.07
C GLN A 82 23.30 11.46 -18.01
N ILE A 83 22.09 12.04 -18.01
CA ILE A 83 21.79 13.24 -18.81
C ILE A 83 22.66 14.41 -18.36
N ASN A 84 22.84 14.60 -17.05
CA ASN A 84 23.64 15.70 -16.53
C ASN A 84 25.13 15.53 -16.88
N GLU A 85 25.68 14.32 -16.78
CA GLU A 85 27.04 14.00 -17.21
C GLU A 85 27.26 14.30 -18.69
N GLN A 86 26.35 13.86 -19.55
CA GLN A 86 26.41 14.14 -20.99
C GLN A 86 26.37 15.64 -21.30
N ARG A 87 25.53 16.40 -20.58
CA ARG A 87 25.44 17.87 -20.74
C ARG A 87 26.71 18.59 -20.32
N MET A 88 27.43 18.10 -19.32
CA MET A 88 28.70 18.70 -18.87
C MET A 88 29.89 18.29 -19.75
N ALA A 89 29.78 17.18 -20.47
CA ALA A 89 30.78 16.71 -21.42
C ALA A 89 30.64 17.33 -22.83
N SER A 90 29.56 18.08 -23.06
CA SER A 90 29.24 18.81 -24.31
C SER A 90 29.69 20.27 -24.22
#